data_AF-A0A558GGQ3-F1
#
_entry.id   AF-A0A558GGQ3-F1
#
_cell.length_a   1.000
_cell.length_b   1.000
_cell.length_c   1.000
_cell.angle_alpha   90.00
_cell.angle_beta   90.00
_cell.angle_gamma   90.00
#
_symmetry.space_group_name_H-M   'P 1'
#
loop_
_entity.id
_entity.type
_entity.pdbx_description
1 polymer ?
#
loop_
_entity_poly.entity_id
_entity_poly.type
_entity_poly.pdbx_seq_one_letter_code
_entity_poly.pdbx_strand_id
1 'polypeptide(L)'
;MEPLELSALTGTQSRTYGTRKITKDMISAPVHVAIALWDERWDSAENGTIDGWVIAVNTKKTRFVRKGQIRKGDIVEVAVRELEKATKNIRGRKWIVTGRRQAALRAALEERGYTVTGSFAEENRASKSASSVRRKQAGITARRAKKEGEAPRKKQVVKVETPEAHWWPNFSTASSWPIDATVRIATDASSDTVFKGSMCFVASNGDYRLRTRKTTASTDELELESLTLALKYLLKVGATKAIIESDSVAALEAVEQIRQKGSKAMRSRGVWRGLSSGSRSRFQQAWNDVEGVCAVTIRRVMGHAGDPLNRAADQIAYMGLRAIAHPMKQSRATLKEGIRKTLAKL
;
A
#
# COMPACT_ATOMS: atom_id res chain seq x y z
N MET A 1 -17.89 -27.68 16.97
CA MET A 1 -17.30 -26.33 16.72
C MET A 1 -17.75 -25.92 15.33
N GLU A 2 -18.56 -24.88 15.24
CA GLU A 2 -19.24 -24.52 13.98
C GLU A 2 -18.26 -23.93 12.94
N PRO A 3 -18.48 -24.18 11.64
CA PRO A 3 -17.72 -23.55 10.56
C PRO A 3 -17.89 -22.03 10.57
N LEU A 4 -16.85 -21.31 10.18
CA LEU A 4 -16.91 -19.87 10.05
C LEU A 4 -17.77 -19.48 8.84
N GLU A 5 -18.64 -18.47 8.98
CA GLU A 5 -19.35 -17.88 7.83
C GLU A 5 -18.40 -17.22 6.84
N LEU A 6 -18.68 -17.32 5.54
CA LEU A 6 -17.81 -16.76 4.49
C LEU A 6 -17.66 -15.24 4.62
N SER A 7 -18.71 -14.56 5.10
CA SER A 7 -18.74 -13.12 5.36
C SER A 7 -17.64 -12.65 6.32
N ALA A 8 -17.20 -13.51 7.24
CA ALA A 8 -16.12 -13.20 8.17
C ALA A 8 -14.72 -13.19 7.51
N LEU A 9 -14.54 -13.93 6.41
CA LEU A 9 -13.30 -13.96 5.62
C LEU A 9 -13.29 -12.97 4.47
N THR A 10 -14.43 -12.72 3.83
CA THR A 10 -14.54 -11.70 2.79
C THR A 10 -14.59 -10.28 3.37
N GLY A 11 -14.84 -10.18 4.68
CA GLY A 11 -15.27 -8.95 5.33
C GLY A 11 -16.64 -8.50 4.80
N THR A 12 -17.24 -7.52 5.47
CA THR A 12 -17.95 -6.50 4.69
C THR A 12 -16.92 -5.99 3.69
N GLN A 13 -17.17 -6.16 2.37
CA GLN A 13 -16.50 -5.40 1.33
C GLN A 13 -16.13 -4.06 1.93
N SER A 14 -14.83 -3.74 1.91
CA SER A 14 -14.28 -2.43 2.24
C SER A 14 -15.44 -1.46 2.46
N ARG A 15 -15.79 -1.17 3.72
CA ARG A 15 -16.25 0.19 4.02
C ARG A 15 -15.04 1.03 3.65
N THR A 16 -14.88 1.21 2.35
CA THR A 16 -14.12 2.24 1.72
C THR A 16 -14.84 3.38 2.38
N TYR A 17 -14.21 3.94 3.42
CA TYR A 17 -14.45 5.29 3.86
C TYR A 17 -14.88 6.00 2.61
N GLY A 18 -16.10 6.53 2.57
CA GLY A 18 -16.58 7.27 1.42
C GLY A 18 -15.63 8.45 1.23
N THR A 19 -14.45 8.19 0.65
CA THR A 19 -13.63 9.16 -0.04
C THR A 19 -14.59 9.58 -1.10
N ARG A 20 -15.27 10.72 -0.86
CA ARG A 20 -16.14 11.36 -1.83
C ARG A 20 -15.44 11.20 -3.16
N LYS A 21 -16.09 10.47 -4.08
CA LYS A 21 -15.53 10.19 -5.40
C LYS A 21 -15.04 11.52 -5.96
N ILE A 22 -13.76 11.60 -6.30
CA ILE A 22 -13.16 12.85 -6.77
C ILE A 22 -14.00 13.32 -7.97
N THR A 23 -14.59 14.51 -7.85
CA THR A 23 -15.49 15.03 -8.89
C THR A 23 -14.70 15.88 -9.89
N LYS A 24 -15.24 16.03 -11.11
CA LYS A 24 -14.68 16.98 -12.09
C LYS A 24 -14.62 18.41 -11.54
N ASP A 25 -15.56 18.77 -10.66
CA ASP A 25 -15.57 20.04 -9.95
C ASP A 25 -14.39 20.24 -9.01
N MET A 26 -14.00 19.20 -8.28
CA MET A 26 -12.81 19.23 -7.42
C MET A 26 -11.54 19.40 -8.26
N ILE A 27 -11.41 18.65 -9.37
CA ILE A 27 -10.25 18.71 -10.26
C ILE A 27 -10.13 20.10 -10.92
N SER A 28 -11.26 20.70 -11.28
CA SER A 28 -11.32 22.03 -11.88
C SER A 28 -11.32 23.17 -10.85
N ALA A 29 -11.04 22.90 -9.58
CA ALA A 29 -10.88 23.95 -8.59
C ALA A 29 -9.68 24.87 -8.94
N PRO A 30 -9.83 26.21 -8.86
CA PRO A 30 -8.73 27.14 -9.12
C PRO A 30 -7.61 27.02 -8.09
N VAL A 31 -7.91 26.54 -6.88
CA VAL A 31 -6.99 26.43 -5.75
C VAL A 31 -6.97 25.00 -5.23
N HIS A 32 -5.81 24.35 -5.32
CA HIS A 32 -5.58 23.03 -4.74
C HIS A 32 -4.71 23.18 -3.51
N VAL A 33 -5.14 22.59 -2.40
CA VAL A 33 -4.42 22.60 -1.13
C VAL A 33 -4.23 21.18 -0.65
N ALA A 34 -3.04 20.89 -0.12
CA ALA A 34 -2.74 19.61 0.51
C ALA A 34 -2.14 19.84 1.90
N ILE A 35 -2.75 19.23 2.91
CA ILE A 35 -2.32 19.35 4.31
C ILE A 35 -1.82 17.99 4.80
N ALA A 36 -0.60 17.99 5.31
CA ALA A 36 0.04 16.79 5.85
C ALA A 36 0.53 17.06 7.28
N LEU A 37 -0.10 16.41 8.25
CA LEU A 37 0.42 16.29 9.61
C LEU A 37 1.43 15.14 9.72
N TRP A 38 2.36 15.27 10.64
CA TRP A 38 3.32 14.26 11.04
C TRP A 38 3.72 14.48 12.49
N ASP A 39 4.19 13.43 13.14
CA ASP A 39 4.65 13.42 14.52
C ASP A 39 5.98 12.67 14.54
N GLU A 40 6.94 13.14 15.34
CA GLU A 40 8.19 12.44 15.60
C GLU A 40 8.48 12.44 17.09
N ARG A 41 8.99 11.32 17.61
CA ARG A 41 9.32 11.17 19.02
C ARG A 41 10.34 12.20 19.47
N TRP A 42 10.07 12.81 20.61
CA TRP A 42 10.90 13.80 21.27
C TRP A 42 10.65 13.73 22.77
N ASP A 43 11.55 13.07 23.50
CA ASP A 43 11.33 12.65 24.89
C ASP A 43 11.15 13.85 25.85
N SER A 44 11.75 15.02 25.57
CA SER A 44 11.53 16.23 26.39
C SER A 44 10.25 17.03 26.05
N ALA A 45 9.49 16.63 25.03
CA ALA A 45 8.22 17.27 24.71
C ALA A 45 7.12 16.76 25.64
N GLU A 46 6.11 17.59 25.93
CA GLU A 46 5.04 17.28 26.90
C GLU A 46 4.28 15.98 26.57
N ASN A 47 4.06 15.71 25.28
CA ASN A 47 3.41 14.49 24.80
C ASN A 47 4.41 13.42 24.32
N GLY A 48 5.71 13.61 24.56
CA GLY A 48 6.77 12.75 24.04
C GLY A 48 6.95 12.81 22.51
N THR A 49 6.30 13.77 21.83
CA THR A 49 6.37 13.99 20.38
C THR A 49 6.49 15.47 20.03
N ILE A 50 7.14 15.75 18.91
CA ILE A 50 6.98 17.01 18.17
C ILE A 50 6.00 16.75 17.03
N ASP A 51 4.92 17.51 17.04
CA ASP A 51 3.92 17.47 15.98
C ASP A 51 4.24 18.54 14.95
N GLY A 52 4.14 18.18 13.68
CA GLY A 52 4.45 19.04 12.56
C GLY A 52 3.37 19.03 11.50
N TRP A 53 3.31 20.14 10.77
CA TRP A 53 2.32 20.35 9.73
C TRP A 53 3.01 20.86 8.46
N VAL A 54 2.43 20.52 7.33
CA VAL A 54 2.82 21.00 6.00
C VAL A 54 1.56 21.35 5.24
N ILE A 55 1.50 22.57 4.69
CA ILE A 55 0.40 23.05 3.85
C ILE A 55 1.02 23.44 2.51
N ALA A 56 0.73 22.65 1.48
CA ALA A 56 1.07 23.00 0.11
C ALA A 56 -0.13 23.65 -0.57
N VAL A 57 0.10 24.78 -1.23
CA VAL A 57 -0.92 25.50 -2.01
C VAL A 57 -0.45 25.58 -3.45
N ASN A 58 -1.35 25.25 -4.37
CA ASN A 58 -1.12 25.30 -5.80
C ASN A 58 -2.32 25.95 -6.50
N THR A 59 -2.07 27.09 -7.13
CA THR A 59 -3.02 27.82 -7.97
C THR A 59 -2.46 27.94 -9.39
N LYS A 60 -3.25 28.49 -10.32
CA LYS A 60 -2.72 28.80 -11.67
C LYS A 60 -1.57 29.81 -11.68
N LYS A 61 -1.49 30.71 -10.68
CA LYS A 61 -0.53 31.82 -10.63
C LYS A 61 0.58 31.64 -9.60
N THR A 62 0.34 30.85 -8.55
CA THR A 62 1.21 30.76 -7.39
C THR A 62 1.29 29.34 -6.86
N ARG A 63 2.49 28.94 -6.45
CA ARG A 63 2.75 27.67 -5.79
C ARG A 63 3.70 27.88 -4.64
N PHE A 64 3.33 27.42 -3.45
CA PHE A 64 4.19 27.51 -2.28
C PHE A 64 3.86 26.44 -1.25
N VAL A 65 4.77 26.25 -0.30
CA VAL A 65 4.60 25.33 0.82
C VAL A 65 4.89 26.08 2.12
N ARG A 66 3.97 26.02 3.07
CA ARG A 66 4.17 26.42 4.46
C ARG A 66 4.35 25.18 5.32
N LYS A 67 5.15 25.31 6.37
CA LYS A 67 5.46 24.21 7.28
C LYS A 67 5.76 24.78 8.65
N GLY A 68 5.51 23.99 9.68
CA GLY A 68 5.82 24.34 11.06
C GLY A 68 5.76 23.12 11.95
N GLN A 69 6.11 23.33 13.21
CA GLN A 69 6.08 22.31 14.24
C GLN A 69 5.70 22.93 15.58
N ILE A 70 5.09 22.13 16.45
CA ILE A 70 4.74 22.50 17.82
C ILE A 70 5.22 21.40 18.77
N ARG A 71 5.50 21.80 20.01
CA ARG A 71 5.88 20.87 21.10
C ARG A 71 4.74 20.70 22.13
N LYS A 72 3.73 21.57 22.06
CA LYS A 72 2.57 21.66 22.97
C LYS A 72 1.37 22.25 22.21
N GLY A 73 0.18 21.78 22.56
CA GLY A 73 -1.11 22.25 22.02
C GLY A 73 -1.67 21.38 20.89
N ASP A 74 -2.83 21.75 20.36
CA ASP A 74 -3.50 20.98 19.31
C ASP A 74 -2.94 21.31 17.91
N ILE A 75 -2.33 20.30 17.28
CA ILE A 75 -1.80 20.39 15.92
C ILE A 75 -2.90 20.65 14.88
N VAL A 76 -4.14 20.19 15.12
CA VAL A 76 -5.27 20.40 14.22
C VAL A 76 -5.66 21.87 14.20
N GLU A 77 -5.86 22.49 15.36
CA GLU A 77 -6.15 23.93 15.48
C GLU A 77 -5.06 24.77 14.82
N VAL A 78 -3.79 24.45 15.07
CA VAL A 78 -2.66 25.14 14.47
C VAL A 78 -2.67 25.01 12.95
N ALA A 79 -2.87 23.80 12.42
CA ALA A 79 -2.89 23.57 10.98
C ALA A 79 -4.05 24.30 10.27
N VAL A 80 -5.22 24.36 10.91
CA VAL A 80 -6.38 25.11 10.39
C VAL A 80 -6.10 26.61 10.39
N ARG A 81 -5.57 27.17 11.50
CA ARG A 81 -5.19 28.58 11.58
C ARG A 81 -4.14 28.96 10.52
N GLU A 82 -3.15 28.10 10.31
CA GLU A 82 -2.09 28.35 9.33
C GLU A 82 -2.57 28.17 7.88
N LEU A 83 -3.59 27.32 7.65
CA LEU A 83 -4.29 27.24 6.36
C LEU A 83 -5.01 28.54 6.04
N GLU A 84 -5.78 29.07 6.99
CA GLU A 84 -6.52 30.32 6.81
C GLU A 84 -5.57 31.47 6.53
N LYS A 85 -4.47 31.58 7.28
CA LYS A 85 -3.41 32.55 6.99
C LYS A 85 -2.79 32.36 5.61
N ALA A 86 -2.44 31.12 5.24
CA ALA A 86 -1.82 30.80 3.96
C ALA A 86 -2.74 31.12 2.77
N THR A 87 -4.06 31.07 2.97
CA THR A 87 -5.03 31.21 1.88
C THR A 87 -5.90 32.46 1.95
N LYS A 88 -5.67 33.35 2.94
CA LYS A 88 -6.43 34.59 3.19
C LYS A 88 -6.67 35.44 1.93
N ASN A 89 -5.64 35.59 1.10
CA ASN A 89 -5.70 36.44 -0.10
C ASN A 89 -5.91 35.64 -1.40
N ILE A 90 -6.19 34.34 -1.30
CA ILE A 90 -6.36 33.46 -2.46
C ILE A 90 -7.85 33.30 -2.75
N ARG A 91 -8.29 33.91 -3.84
CA ARG A 91 -9.68 33.87 -4.32
C ARG A 91 -9.99 32.56 -5.04
N GLY A 92 -11.26 32.15 -4.95
CA GLY A 92 -11.80 30.97 -5.62
C GLY A 92 -12.00 29.78 -4.69
N ARG A 93 -12.80 28.82 -5.18
CA ARG A 93 -13.09 27.56 -4.48
C ARG A 93 -11.80 26.77 -4.23
N LYS A 94 -11.66 26.25 -3.01
CA LYS A 94 -10.49 25.52 -2.56
C LYS A 94 -10.84 24.04 -2.46
N TRP A 95 -10.09 23.20 -3.16
CA TRP A 95 -10.13 21.76 -2.94
C TRP A 95 -8.97 21.36 -2.03
N ILE A 96 -9.31 20.89 -0.83
CA ILE A 96 -8.34 20.53 0.20
C ILE A 96 -8.23 19.01 0.30
N VAL A 97 -7.00 18.49 0.36
CA VAL A 97 -6.75 17.07 0.62
C VAL A 97 -5.97 16.88 1.91
N THR A 98 -6.35 15.89 2.71
CA THR A 98 -5.68 15.52 3.96
C THR A 98 -5.17 14.09 3.92
N GLY A 99 -4.24 13.75 4.82
CA GLY A 99 -3.73 12.39 4.96
C GLY A 99 -4.81 11.37 5.35
N ARG A 100 -4.57 10.09 5.02
CA ARG A 100 -5.54 8.99 5.23
C ARG A 100 -6.04 8.87 6.67
N ARG A 101 -5.14 9.06 7.65
CA ARG A 101 -5.40 8.89 9.09
C ARG A 101 -5.65 10.21 9.85
N GLN A 102 -6.10 11.26 9.17
CA GLN A 102 -6.33 12.60 9.75
C GLN A 102 -7.83 12.95 9.82
N ALA A 103 -8.60 12.15 10.56
CA ALA A 103 -10.05 12.31 10.66
C ALA A 103 -10.44 13.61 11.38
N ALA A 104 -9.79 13.93 12.51
CA ALA A 104 -10.05 15.16 13.27
C ALA A 104 -9.80 16.43 12.44
N LEU A 105 -8.67 16.49 11.72
CA LEU A 105 -8.37 17.60 10.81
C LEU A 105 -9.42 17.72 9.69
N ARG A 106 -9.89 16.59 9.15
CA ARG A 106 -10.91 16.60 8.10
C ARG A 106 -12.23 17.18 8.63
N ALA A 107 -12.70 16.69 9.77
CA ALA A 107 -13.93 17.19 10.41
C ALA A 107 -13.84 18.69 10.68
N ALA A 108 -12.74 19.16 11.27
CA ALA A 108 -12.52 20.58 11.57
C ALA A 108 -12.52 21.49 10.32
N LEU A 109 -12.07 20.97 9.17
CA LEU A 109 -12.10 21.70 7.90
C LEU A 109 -13.48 21.66 7.24
N GLU A 110 -14.19 20.54 7.34
CA GLU A 110 -15.55 20.39 6.83
C GLU A 110 -16.55 21.28 7.60
N GLU A 111 -16.42 21.37 8.93
CA GLU A 111 -17.19 22.30 9.77
C GLU A 111 -17.01 23.77 9.37
N ARG A 112 -15.85 24.11 8.80
CA ARG A 112 -15.54 25.45 8.27
C ARG A 112 -15.99 25.64 6.82
N GLY A 113 -16.74 24.68 6.26
CA GLY A 113 -17.30 24.75 4.92
C GLY A 113 -16.33 24.45 3.78
N TYR A 114 -15.16 23.86 4.05
CA TYR A 114 -14.22 23.49 2.99
C TYR A 114 -14.63 22.20 2.28
N THR A 115 -14.35 22.13 0.97
CA THR A 115 -14.42 20.88 0.22
C THR A 115 -13.16 20.06 0.49
N VAL A 116 -13.28 19.05 1.35
CA VAL A 116 -12.17 18.19 1.77
C VAL A 116 -12.32 16.77 1.23
N THR A 117 -11.21 16.18 0.79
CA THR A 117 -11.14 14.73 0.53
C THR A 117 -10.00 14.10 1.33
N GLY A 118 -10.23 12.87 1.81
CA GLY A 118 -9.21 12.07 2.48
C GLY A 118 -8.32 11.34 1.49
N SER A 119 -7.09 11.07 1.91
CA SER A 119 -6.01 10.48 1.09
C SER A 119 -5.49 11.46 0.04
N PHE A 120 -4.16 11.57 -0.08
CA PHE A 120 -3.54 12.41 -1.09
C PHE A 120 -3.90 11.88 -2.49
N ALA A 121 -4.77 12.61 -3.18
CA ALA A 121 -5.18 12.34 -4.55
C ALA A 121 -4.10 12.79 -5.54
N GLU A 122 -3.85 12.02 -6.59
CA GLU A 122 -2.87 12.37 -7.64
C GLU A 122 -3.34 13.59 -8.45
N GLU A 123 -4.65 13.72 -8.63
CA GLU A 123 -5.32 14.81 -9.34
C GLU A 123 -5.23 16.14 -8.58
N ASN A 124 -4.94 16.08 -7.27
CA ASN A 124 -4.69 17.29 -6.51
C ASN A 124 -3.24 17.78 -6.73
N ARG A 125 -3.11 18.92 -7.40
CA ARG A 125 -1.84 19.54 -7.79
C ARG A 125 -0.91 19.91 -6.61
N ALA A 126 -1.40 19.92 -5.37
CA ALA A 126 -0.62 20.20 -4.17
C ALA A 126 -0.13 18.92 -3.44
N SER A 127 -0.77 17.76 -3.66
CA SER A 127 -0.51 16.49 -2.95
C SER A 127 0.96 16.09 -2.92
N LYS A 128 1.60 16.05 -4.10
CA LYS A 128 3.00 15.61 -4.23
C LYS A 128 3.96 16.50 -3.45
N SER A 129 3.70 17.82 -3.44
CA SER A 129 4.51 18.80 -2.71
C SER A 129 4.39 18.61 -1.20
N ALA A 130 3.16 18.48 -0.69
CA ALA A 130 2.92 18.27 0.73
C ALA A 130 3.55 16.94 1.21
N SER A 131 3.32 15.85 0.49
CA SER A 131 3.86 14.52 0.83
C SER A 131 5.40 14.50 0.86
N SER A 132 6.04 15.09 -0.16
CA SER A 132 7.50 15.18 -0.24
C SER A 132 8.09 16.01 0.90
N VAL A 133 7.53 17.20 1.15
CA VAL A 133 8.03 18.10 2.22
C VAL A 133 7.79 17.51 3.60
N ARG A 134 6.63 16.89 3.84
CA ARG A 134 6.32 16.17 5.09
C ARG A 134 7.34 15.09 5.37
N ARG A 135 7.64 14.22 4.38
CA ARG A 135 8.67 13.18 4.51
C ARG A 135 10.05 13.77 4.82
N LYS A 136 10.41 14.87 4.18
CA LYS A 136 11.69 15.57 4.42
C LYS A 136 11.76 16.17 5.83
N GLN A 137 10.70 16.83 6.30
CA GLN A 137 10.68 17.44 7.64
C GLN A 137 10.70 16.40 8.74
N ALA A 138 9.81 15.41 8.68
CA ALA A 138 9.79 14.29 9.62
C ALA A 138 11.17 13.61 9.70
N GLY A 139 11.81 13.35 8.54
CA GLY A 139 13.15 12.77 8.49
C GLY A 139 14.26 13.68 9.07
N ILE A 140 14.17 15.00 8.91
CA ILE A 140 15.11 15.95 9.53
C ILE A 140 14.92 15.97 11.04
N THR A 141 13.67 16.05 11.51
CA THR A 141 13.34 16.08 12.93
C THR A 141 13.74 14.78 13.62
N ALA A 142 13.48 13.62 13.01
CA ALA A 142 13.93 12.32 13.53
C ALA A 142 15.47 12.22 13.64
N ARG A 143 16.21 12.78 12.67
CA ARG A 143 17.68 12.83 12.73
C ARG A 143 18.16 13.76 13.84
N ARG A 144 17.50 14.91 14.00
CA ARG A 144 17.79 15.87 15.07
C ARG A 144 17.53 15.27 16.44
N ALA A 145 16.38 14.62 16.64
CA ALA A 145 16.04 13.95 17.88
C ALA A 145 17.10 12.91 18.29
N LYS A 146 17.58 12.10 17.33
CA LYS A 146 18.68 11.15 17.58
C LYS A 146 20.01 11.82 17.92
N LYS A 147 20.31 12.96 17.29
CA LYS A 147 21.54 13.72 17.54
C LYS A 147 21.53 14.36 18.93
N GLU A 148 20.37 14.88 19.35
CA GLU A 148 20.17 15.60 20.61
C GLU A 148 19.84 14.67 21.79
N GLY A 149 19.75 13.35 21.56
CA GLY A 149 19.43 12.38 22.61
C GLY A 149 17.94 12.31 22.98
N GLU A 150 17.10 13.05 22.27
CA GLU A 150 15.65 13.19 22.45
C GLU A 150 14.84 12.00 21.91
N ALA A 151 15.52 11.03 21.32
CA ALA A 151 14.93 9.75 20.96
C ALA A 151 15.99 8.65 21.14
N PRO A 152 15.59 7.44 21.59
CA PRO A 152 16.52 6.35 21.78
C PRO A 152 17.22 6.00 20.44
N ARG A 153 18.56 5.83 20.49
CA ARG A 153 19.38 5.51 19.30
C ARG A 153 18.84 4.30 18.52
N LYS A 154 18.19 3.37 19.22
CA LYS A 154 17.40 2.27 18.65
C LYS A 154 15.92 2.57 18.90
N LYS A 155 15.10 2.55 17.85
CA LYS A 155 13.64 2.51 17.97
C LYS A 155 13.32 1.30 18.86
N GLN A 156 12.92 1.50 20.11
CA GLN A 156 12.28 0.42 20.85
C GLN A 156 11.03 0.10 20.04
N VAL A 157 11.05 -1.06 19.39
CA VAL A 157 9.85 -1.61 18.75
C VAL A 157 8.94 -1.88 19.94
N VAL A 158 8.02 -0.96 20.22
CA VAL A 158 6.88 -1.28 21.07
C VAL A 158 6.26 -2.50 20.39
N LYS A 159 6.40 -3.67 21.02
CA LYS A 159 5.72 -4.87 20.58
C LYS A 159 4.24 -4.55 20.75
N VAL A 160 3.62 -4.02 19.70
CA VAL A 160 2.17 -3.98 19.59
C VAL A 160 1.73 -5.42 19.82
N GLU A 161 0.85 -5.65 20.79
CA GLU A 161 0.26 -6.98 20.98
C GLU A 161 -0.37 -7.40 19.66
N THR A 162 0.27 -8.36 19.01
CA THR A 162 -0.20 -8.89 17.74
C THR A 162 -1.31 -9.89 18.05
N PRO A 163 -2.49 -9.77 17.43
CA PRO A 163 -3.51 -10.79 17.51
C PRO A 163 -2.93 -12.19 17.31
N GLU A 164 -3.41 -13.16 18.07
CA GLU A 164 -2.95 -14.54 17.95
C GLU A 164 -3.13 -15.04 16.51
N ALA A 165 -2.04 -15.55 15.92
CA ALA A 165 -2.10 -16.22 14.65
C ALA A 165 -2.38 -17.70 14.91
N HIS A 166 -3.60 -18.14 14.64
CA HIS A 166 -3.98 -19.53 14.91
C HIS A 166 -3.38 -20.52 13.91
N TRP A 167 -3.09 -20.08 12.68
CA TRP A 167 -2.45 -20.88 11.62
C TRP A 167 -2.04 -20.00 10.43
N TRP A 168 -1.30 -20.60 9.49
CA TRP A 168 -0.81 -19.92 8.28
C TRP A 168 -1.35 -20.62 7.01
N PRO A 169 -2.46 -20.15 6.44
CA PRO A 169 -2.98 -20.67 5.17
C PRO A 169 -1.93 -20.70 4.06
N ASN A 170 -1.81 -21.87 3.42
CA ASN A 170 -0.90 -22.10 2.32
C ASN A 170 -1.54 -23.11 1.36
N PHE A 171 -2.11 -22.61 0.27
CA PHE A 171 -2.86 -23.41 -0.69
C PHE A 171 -2.31 -23.18 -2.10
N SER A 172 -2.31 -24.23 -2.91
CA SER A 172 -1.98 -24.10 -4.32
C SER A 172 -2.63 -25.17 -5.15
N THR A 173 -2.86 -24.81 -6.40
CA THR A 173 -3.16 -25.71 -7.51
C THR A 173 -2.16 -25.42 -8.63
N ALA A 174 -1.83 -26.46 -9.37
CA ALA A 174 -1.02 -26.36 -10.58
C ALA A 174 -1.44 -27.51 -11.49
N SER A 175 -2.04 -27.19 -12.62
CA SER A 175 -2.36 -28.12 -13.68
C SER A 175 -1.43 -27.94 -14.87
N SER A 176 -1.45 -28.89 -15.79
CA SER A 176 -0.81 -28.71 -17.09
C SER A 176 -1.53 -27.63 -17.91
N TRP A 177 -0.80 -27.06 -18.85
CA TRP A 177 -1.32 -26.14 -19.85
C TRP A 177 -1.26 -26.79 -21.23
N PRO A 178 -2.16 -26.41 -22.16
CA PRO A 178 -2.00 -26.80 -23.56
C PRO A 178 -0.65 -26.31 -24.10
N ILE A 179 -0.09 -27.08 -25.04
CA ILE A 179 1.14 -26.71 -25.73
C ILE A 179 0.93 -25.35 -26.41
N ASP A 180 1.92 -24.47 -26.30
CA ASP A 180 1.92 -23.10 -26.83
C ASP A 180 0.87 -22.13 -26.26
N ALA A 181 0.10 -22.54 -25.24
CA ALA A 181 -0.83 -21.64 -24.56
C ALA A 181 -0.10 -20.48 -23.89
N THR A 182 -0.67 -19.28 -24.00
CA THR A 182 -0.18 -18.11 -23.26
C THR A 182 -0.76 -18.13 -21.86
N VAL A 183 0.10 -18.34 -20.85
CA VAL A 183 -0.28 -18.37 -19.45
C VAL A 183 -0.55 -16.95 -18.96
N ARG A 184 -1.81 -16.64 -18.62
CA ARG A 184 -2.18 -15.34 -18.06
C ARG A 184 -2.33 -15.45 -16.54
N ILE A 185 -1.65 -14.59 -15.80
CA ILE A 185 -1.61 -14.59 -14.33
C ILE A 185 -1.86 -13.19 -13.81
N ALA A 186 -2.70 -13.04 -12.80
CA ALA A 186 -2.76 -11.83 -11.97
C ALA A 186 -2.16 -12.10 -10.59
N THR A 187 -1.49 -11.10 -10.03
CA THR A 187 -0.86 -11.17 -8.71
C THR A 187 -1.35 -10.04 -7.82
N ASP A 188 -1.56 -10.34 -6.55
CA ASP A 188 -1.88 -9.33 -5.55
C ASP A 188 -1.42 -9.77 -4.15
N ALA A 189 -1.24 -8.82 -3.24
CA ALA A 189 -0.86 -9.08 -1.87
C ALA A 189 -1.67 -8.26 -0.85
N SER A 190 -1.84 -8.85 0.33
CA SER A 190 -2.51 -8.20 1.46
C SER A 190 -1.63 -8.25 2.70
N SER A 191 -1.57 -7.15 3.45
CA SER A 191 -0.77 -7.04 4.67
C SER A 191 -1.55 -6.27 5.72
N ASP A 192 -1.39 -6.67 6.99
CA ASP A 192 -1.80 -5.81 8.09
C ASP A 192 -0.74 -4.74 8.42
N THR A 193 0.40 -4.77 7.73
CA THR A 193 1.57 -3.89 7.89
C THR A 193 2.24 -3.94 9.26
N VAL A 194 1.83 -4.89 10.11
CA VAL A 194 2.30 -5.03 11.49
C VAL A 194 3.04 -6.35 11.68
N PHE A 195 2.43 -7.49 11.36
CA PHE A 195 3.05 -8.80 11.63
C PHE A 195 2.63 -9.95 10.71
N LYS A 196 1.64 -9.77 9.83
CA LYS A 196 1.19 -10.82 8.90
C LYS A 196 0.94 -10.28 7.50
N GLY A 197 1.20 -11.15 6.54
CA GLY A 197 1.03 -10.87 5.13
C GLY A 197 0.54 -12.10 4.38
N SER A 198 -0.10 -11.84 3.25
CA SER A 198 -0.67 -12.79 2.34
C SER A 198 -0.26 -12.40 0.92
N MET A 199 0.17 -13.38 0.14
CA MET A 199 0.62 -13.22 -1.24
C MET A 199 -0.21 -14.17 -2.10
N CYS A 200 -0.73 -13.68 -3.22
CA CYS A 200 -1.53 -14.48 -4.11
C CYS A 200 -1.16 -14.27 -5.58
N PHE A 201 -1.21 -15.36 -6.34
CA PHE A 201 -1.44 -15.28 -7.78
C PHE A 201 -2.62 -16.16 -8.16
N VAL A 202 -3.29 -15.79 -9.25
CA VAL A 202 -4.32 -16.58 -9.92
C VAL A 202 -4.02 -16.60 -11.41
N ALA A 203 -3.99 -17.78 -12.00
CA ALA A 203 -3.83 -18.00 -13.43
C ALA A 203 -5.18 -18.23 -14.11
N SER A 204 -5.28 -17.94 -15.41
CA SER A 204 -6.56 -17.94 -16.13
C SER A 204 -7.22 -19.30 -16.29
N ASN A 205 -6.50 -20.40 -16.04
CA ASN A 205 -7.06 -21.76 -15.98
C ASN A 205 -7.63 -22.11 -14.59
N GLY A 206 -7.61 -21.16 -13.63
CA GLY A 206 -8.05 -21.37 -12.26
C GLY A 206 -6.95 -21.86 -11.30
N ASP A 207 -5.73 -22.11 -11.78
CA ASP A 207 -4.60 -22.36 -10.88
C ASP A 207 -4.33 -21.14 -10.01
N TYR A 208 -3.90 -21.38 -8.79
CA TYR A 208 -3.56 -20.29 -7.87
C TYR A 208 -2.49 -20.71 -6.88
N ARG A 209 -1.87 -19.71 -6.25
CA ARG A 209 -1.11 -19.88 -5.01
C ARG A 209 -1.60 -18.85 -4.02
N LEU A 210 -1.99 -19.30 -2.84
CA LEU A 210 -2.16 -18.47 -1.66
C LEU A 210 -1.05 -18.83 -0.67
N ARG A 211 -0.24 -17.85 -0.28
CA ARG A 211 0.78 -18.03 0.76
C ARG A 211 0.68 -16.93 1.79
N THR A 212 0.35 -17.31 3.02
CA THR A 212 0.43 -16.42 4.18
C THR A 212 1.72 -16.66 4.98
N ARG A 213 2.19 -15.63 5.69
CA ARG A 213 3.33 -15.74 6.60
C ARG A 213 3.32 -14.66 7.67
N LYS A 214 4.01 -14.95 8.78
CA LYS A 214 4.45 -13.92 9.72
C LYS A 214 5.48 -13.02 9.03
N THR A 215 5.22 -11.73 8.95
CA THR A 215 6.10 -10.79 8.26
C THR A 215 5.81 -9.35 8.67
N THR A 216 6.86 -8.53 8.74
CA THR A 216 6.78 -7.08 8.89
C THR A 216 7.01 -6.36 7.57
N ALA A 217 7.06 -7.10 6.46
CA ALA A 217 7.28 -6.56 5.13
C ALA A 217 6.14 -5.61 4.72
N SER A 218 6.51 -4.57 3.97
CA SER A 218 5.55 -3.64 3.37
C SER A 218 4.66 -4.38 2.36
N THR A 219 3.48 -3.83 2.06
CA THR A 219 2.63 -4.35 0.98
C THR A 219 3.43 -4.40 -0.33
N ASP A 220 4.15 -3.33 -0.69
CA ASP A 220 5.00 -3.27 -1.89
C ASP A 220 6.00 -4.44 -1.97
N GLU A 221 6.58 -4.87 -0.85
CA GLU A 221 7.47 -6.03 -0.81
C GLU A 221 6.71 -7.34 -1.02
N LEU A 222 5.49 -7.48 -0.47
CA LEU A 222 4.66 -8.66 -0.71
C LEU A 222 4.12 -8.72 -2.14
N GLU A 223 3.87 -7.59 -2.79
CA GLU A 223 3.52 -7.54 -4.22
C GLU A 223 4.65 -8.10 -5.09
N LEU A 224 5.89 -7.67 -4.82
CA LEU A 224 7.06 -8.21 -5.52
C LEU A 224 7.26 -9.71 -5.26
N GLU A 225 6.99 -10.17 -4.04
CA GLU A 225 7.02 -11.60 -3.72
C GLU A 225 5.90 -12.37 -4.44
N SER A 226 4.73 -11.77 -4.65
CA SER A 226 3.62 -12.37 -5.42
C SER A 226 4.00 -12.54 -6.89
N LEU A 227 4.64 -11.53 -7.49
CA LEU A 227 5.28 -11.66 -8.82
C LEU A 227 6.33 -12.78 -8.83
N THR A 228 7.15 -12.88 -7.78
CA THR A 228 8.14 -13.96 -7.65
C THR A 228 7.47 -15.35 -7.62
N LEU A 229 6.31 -15.48 -6.95
CA LEU A 229 5.55 -16.74 -6.95
C LEU A 229 5.00 -17.09 -8.33
N ALA A 230 4.51 -16.09 -9.08
CA ALA A 230 4.03 -16.29 -10.45
C ALA A 230 5.14 -16.78 -11.38
N LEU A 231 6.34 -16.17 -11.33
CA LEU A 231 7.50 -16.61 -12.13
C LEU A 231 7.88 -18.06 -11.83
N LYS A 232 7.92 -18.44 -10.56
CA LYS A 232 8.21 -19.83 -10.14
C LYS A 232 7.14 -20.82 -10.60
N TYR A 233 5.88 -20.38 -10.67
CA TYR A 233 4.81 -21.19 -11.20
C TYR A 233 4.98 -21.46 -12.70
N LEU A 234 5.40 -20.46 -13.50
CA LEU A 234 5.66 -20.64 -14.94
C LEU A 234 6.66 -21.75 -15.22
N LEU A 235 7.76 -21.80 -14.46
CA LEU A 235 8.73 -22.89 -14.55
C LEU A 235 8.13 -24.24 -14.19
N LYS A 236 7.34 -24.26 -13.11
CA LYS A 236 6.71 -25.49 -12.62
C LYS A 236 5.77 -26.12 -13.65
N VAL A 237 5.03 -25.30 -14.40
CA VAL A 237 4.07 -25.79 -15.40
C VAL A 237 4.65 -25.91 -16.81
N GLY A 238 5.94 -25.62 -17.00
CA GLY A 238 6.60 -25.69 -18.30
C GLY A 238 6.07 -24.67 -19.30
N ALA A 239 5.65 -23.49 -18.84
CA ALA A 239 5.11 -22.45 -19.72
C ALA A 239 6.20 -21.91 -20.68
N THR A 240 5.84 -21.69 -21.94
CA THR A 240 6.72 -21.07 -22.94
C THR A 240 6.38 -19.60 -23.20
N LYS A 241 5.15 -19.18 -22.90
CA LYS A 241 4.65 -17.79 -23.06
C LYS A 241 3.79 -17.40 -21.86
N ALA A 242 3.98 -16.20 -21.33
CA ALA A 242 3.19 -15.73 -20.20
C ALA A 242 2.97 -14.21 -20.18
N ILE A 243 1.82 -13.82 -19.62
CA ILE A 243 1.47 -12.45 -19.28
C ILE A 243 1.16 -12.41 -17.78
N ILE A 244 1.95 -11.66 -17.01
CA ILE A 244 1.73 -11.43 -15.58
C ILE A 244 1.22 -10.00 -15.38
N GLU A 245 0.13 -9.88 -14.62
CA GLU A 245 -0.61 -8.64 -14.39
C GLU A 245 -0.54 -8.28 -12.90
N SER A 246 -0.25 -7.01 -12.63
CA SER A 246 -0.28 -6.44 -11.28
C SER A 246 -0.77 -4.99 -11.35
N ASP A 247 -1.51 -4.55 -10.35
CA ASP A 247 -1.89 -3.14 -10.18
C ASP A 247 -0.91 -2.34 -9.31
N SER A 248 0.08 -3.01 -8.72
CA SER A 248 1.11 -2.40 -7.88
C SER A 248 2.16 -1.66 -8.69
N VAL A 249 1.99 -0.33 -8.80
CA VAL A 249 2.97 0.56 -9.43
C VAL A 249 4.34 0.41 -8.80
N ALA A 250 4.42 0.30 -7.47
CA ALA A 250 5.70 0.16 -6.76
C ALA A 250 6.42 -1.14 -7.11
N ALA A 251 5.69 -2.26 -7.23
CA ALA A 251 6.27 -3.53 -7.64
C ALA A 251 6.75 -3.47 -9.10
N LEU A 252 5.97 -2.88 -10.01
CA LEU A 252 6.35 -2.76 -11.42
C LEU A 252 7.57 -1.86 -11.63
N GLU A 253 7.64 -0.70 -10.95
CA GLU A 253 8.83 0.14 -10.93
C GLU A 253 10.05 -0.63 -10.39
N ALA A 254 9.86 -1.50 -9.40
CA ALA A 254 10.93 -2.33 -8.87
C ALA A 254 11.38 -3.39 -9.88
N VAL A 255 10.45 -4.04 -10.59
CA VAL A 255 10.78 -4.97 -11.69
C VAL A 255 11.65 -4.28 -12.73
N GLU A 256 11.25 -3.11 -13.22
CA GLU A 256 12.03 -2.35 -14.21
C GLU A 256 13.44 -2.03 -13.71
N GLN A 257 13.56 -1.58 -12.46
CA GLN A 257 14.85 -1.23 -11.88
C GLN A 257 15.72 -2.45 -11.60
N ILE A 258 15.15 -3.56 -11.15
CA ILE A 258 15.89 -4.81 -10.89
C ILE A 258 16.44 -5.36 -12.22
N ARG A 259 15.64 -5.33 -13.29
CA ARG A 259 16.03 -5.79 -14.63
C ARG A 259 17.12 -4.92 -15.28
N GLN A 260 17.27 -3.66 -14.88
CA GLN A 260 18.29 -2.78 -15.44
C GLN A 260 19.66 -3.02 -14.81
N LYS A 261 20.62 -3.53 -15.60
CA LYS A 261 22.01 -3.74 -15.15
C LYS A 261 22.60 -2.45 -14.58
N GLY A 262 23.16 -2.55 -13.37
CA GLY A 262 23.81 -1.42 -12.69
C GLY A 262 22.88 -0.42 -12.00
N SER A 263 21.58 -0.71 -11.91
CA SER A 263 20.63 0.17 -11.22
C SER A 263 20.93 0.31 -9.72
N LYS A 264 20.41 1.38 -9.11
CA LYS A 264 20.45 1.58 -7.65
C LYS A 264 19.70 0.48 -6.91
N ALA A 265 18.65 -0.07 -7.52
CA ALA A 265 17.91 -1.21 -6.97
C ALA A 265 18.75 -2.48 -6.97
N MET A 266 19.69 -2.68 -7.89
CA MET A 266 20.60 -3.83 -7.87
C MET A 266 21.75 -3.64 -6.87
N ARG A 267 22.33 -2.44 -6.82
CA ARG A 267 23.51 -2.13 -5.99
C ARG A 267 23.21 -1.91 -4.50
N SER A 268 21.96 -1.59 -4.14
CA SER A 268 21.61 -1.32 -2.74
C SER A 268 21.73 -2.58 -1.88
N ARG A 269 22.61 -2.55 -0.87
CA ARG A 269 22.74 -3.61 0.14
C ARG A 269 21.63 -3.55 1.22
N GLY A 270 20.89 -2.44 1.32
CA GLY A 270 19.86 -2.20 2.33
C GLY A 270 18.43 -2.19 1.77
N VAL A 271 17.47 -1.61 2.47
CA VAL A 271 16.10 -1.44 1.96
C VAL A 271 16.08 -0.37 0.87
N TRP A 272 15.56 -0.69 -0.32
CA TRP A 272 15.38 0.26 -1.42
C TRP A 272 13.89 0.41 -1.71
N ARG A 273 13.35 1.63 -1.57
CA ARG A 273 11.91 1.92 -1.74
C ARG A 273 10.96 0.96 -1.00
N GLY A 274 11.33 0.53 0.21
CA GLY A 274 10.50 -0.39 1.00
C GLY A 274 10.70 -1.87 0.69
N LEU A 275 11.63 -2.21 -0.21
CA LEU A 275 11.96 -3.57 -0.62
C LEU A 275 13.30 -4.01 -0.02
N SER A 276 13.28 -5.11 0.72
CA SER A 276 14.48 -5.75 1.25
C SER A 276 15.41 -6.25 0.13
N SER A 277 16.70 -6.38 0.42
CA SER A 277 17.67 -7.01 -0.50
C SER A 277 17.31 -8.45 -0.80
N GLY A 278 16.81 -9.18 0.20
CA GLY A 278 16.36 -10.56 0.02
C GLY A 278 15.19 -10.69 -0.96
N SER A 279 14.19 -9.80 -0.89
CA SER A 279 13.06 -9.84 -1.82
C SER A 279 13.49 -9.53 -3.26
N ARG A 280 14.30 -8.48 -3.44
CA ARG A 280 14.87 -8.14 -4.76
C ARG A 280 15.70 -9.28 -5.34
N SER A 281 16.53 -9.94 -4.52
CA SER A 281 17.35 -11.07 -4.95
C SER A 281 16.51 -12.29 -5.34
N ARG A 282 15.45 -12.61 -4.58
CA ARG A 282 14.54 -13.72 -4.92
C ARG A 282 13.78 -13.47 -6.22
N PHE A 283 13.32 -12.24 -6.44
CA PHE A 283 12.70 -11.86 -7.71
C PHE A 283 13.69 -11.98 -8.87
N GLN A 284 14.90 -11.41 -8.72
CA GLN A 284 15.93 -11.48 -9.75
C GLN A 284 16.29 -12.93 -10.10
N GLN A 285 16.43 -13.81 -9.10
CA GLN A 285 16.69 -15.22 -9.35
C GLN A 285 15.56 -15.86 -10.13
N ALA A 286 14.30 -15.69 -9.69
CA ALA A 286 13.15 -16.26 -10.38
C ALA A 286 12.99 -15.71 -11.81
N TRP A 287 13.37 -14.45 -12.05
CA TRP A 287 13.41 -13.87 -13.38
C TRP A 287 14.48 -14.53 -14.25
N ASN A 288 15.70 -14.69 -13.75
CA ASN A 288 16.79 -15.34 -14.48
C ASN A 288 16.45 -16.80 -14.78
N ASP A 289 15.78 -17.49 -13.86
CA ASP A 289 15.40 -18.89 -14.05
C ASP A 289 14.38 -19.07 -15.20
N VAL A 290 13.48 -18.10 -15.43
CA VAL A 290 12.53 -18.13 -16.57
C VAL A 290 13.11 -17.56 -17.86
N GLU A 291 14.19 -16.80 -17.78
CA GLU A 291 14.80 -16.14 -18.94
C GLU A 291 15.35 -17.20 -19.90
N GLY A 292 14.95 -17.14 -21.18
CA GLY A 292 15.30 -18.14 -22.19
C GLY A 292 14.42 -19.40 -22.20
N VAL A 293 13.61 -19.62 -21.16
CA VAL A 293 12.66 -20.76 -21.07
C VAL A 293 11.23 -20.32 -21.38
N CYS A 294 10.82 -19.15 -20.87
CA CYS A 294 9.48 -18.59 -21.06
C CYS A 294 9.56 -17.14 -21.51
N ALA A 295 8.83 -16.78 -22.57
CA ALA A 295 8.64 -15.38 -22.97
C ALA A 295 7.62 -14.71 -22.02
N VAL A 296 8.12 -13.97 -21.02
CA VAL A 296 7.29 -13.33 -19.98
C VAL A 296 7.11 -11.84 -20.23
N THR A 297 5.85 -11.39 -20.28
CA THR A 297 5.48 -9.97 -20.25
C THR A 297 4.85 -9.63 -18.91
N ILE A 298 5.41 -8.66 -18.18
CA ILE A 298 4.80 -8.11 -16.96
C ILE A 298 4.15 -6.76 -17.30
N ARG A 299 2.86 -6.59 -17.03
CA ARG A 299 2.14 -5.35 -17.34
C ARG A 299 1.29 -4.84 -16.18
N ARG A 300 1.02 -3.53 -16.22
CA ARG A 300 0.11 -2.86 -15.29
C ARG A 300 -1.34 -3.11 -15.67
N VAL A 301 -2.16 -3.46 -14.69
CA VAL A 301 -3.62 -3.39 -14.79
C VAL A 301 -4.16 -2.31 -13.85
N MET A 302 -5.33 -1.75 -14.15
CA MET A 302 -5.96 -0.78 -13.28
C MET A 302 -6.70 -1.52 -12.16
N GLY A 303 -6.25 -1.34 -10.92
CA GLY A 303 -6.83 -1.99 -9.74
C GLY A 303 -8.35 -1.77 -9.65
N HIS A 304 -9.07 -2.83 -9.30
CA HIS A 304 -10.55 -2.91 -9.22
C HIS A 304 -11.36 -2.57 -10.49
N ALA A 305 -10.73 -2.15 -11.59
CA ALA A 305 -11.40 -1.56 -12.76
C ALA A 305 -12.08 -2.56 -13.71
N GLY A 306 -12.05 -3.87 -13.45
CA GLY A 306 -12.82 -4.80 -14.29
C GLY A 306 -12.23 -6.20 -14.41
N ASP A 307 -10.92 -6.35 -14.24
CA ASP A 307 -10.26 -7.63 -14.52
C ASP A 307 -10.68 -8.71 -13.51
N PRO A 308 -11.40 -9.77 -13.94
CA PRO A 308 -11.81 -10.86 -13.05
C PRO A 308 -10.61 -11.54 -12.39
N LEU A 309 -9.46 -11.62 -13.07
CA LEU A 309 -8.27 -12.30 -12.58
C LEU A 309 -7.61 -11.53 -11.45
N ASN A 310 -7.45 -10.21 -11.59
CA ASN A 310 -6.90 -9.35 -10.53
C ASN A 310 -7.82 -9.30 -9.32
N ARG A 311 -9.15 -9.22 -9.53
CA ARG A 311 -10.13 -9.29 -8.44
C ARG A 311 -10.07 -10.62 -7.70
N ALA A 312 -9.83 -11.71 -8.41
CA ALA A 312 -9.67 -13.02 -7.79
C ALA A 312 -8.42 -13.09 -6.91
N ALA A 313 -7.27 -12.59 -7.40
CA ALA A 313 -6.03 -12.54 -6.63
C ALA A 313 -6.19 -11.71 -5.34
N ASP A 314 -6.77 -10.51 -5.43
CA ASP A 314 -7.08 -9.63 -4.28
C ASP A 314 -7.96 -10.34 -3.25
N GLN A 315 -9.10 -10.87 -3.70
CA GLN A 315 -10.06 -11.49 -2.80
C GLN A 315 -9.45 -12.72 -2.09
N ILE A 316 -8.67 -13.55 -2.79
CA ILE A 316 -8.00 -14.71 -2.21
C ILE A 316 -6.91 -14.28 -1.23
N ALA A 317 -6.09 -13.28 -1.58
CA ALA A 317 -5.07 -12.74 -0.69
C ALA A 317 -5.69 -12.21 0.61
N TYR A 318 -6.79 -11.46 0.50
CA TYR A 318 -7.51 -10.90 1.64
C TYR A 318 -8.15 -11.96 2.53
N MET A 319 -8.87 -12.93 1.95
CA MET A 319 -9.46 -14.04 2.70
C MET A 319 -8.38 -14.85 3.45
N GLY A 320 -7.23 -15.09 2.81
CA GLY A 320 -6.09 -15.74 3.45
C GLY A 320 -5.56 -14.96 4.65
N LEU A 321 -5.43 -13.64 4.54
CA LEU A 321 -4.98 -12.77 5.63
C LEU A 321 -5.95 -12.79 6.84
N ARG A 322 -7.25 -12.85 6.56
CA ARG A 322 -8.32 -12.89 7.58
C ARG A 322 -8.38 -14.25 8.28
N ALA A 323 -8.22 -15.34 7.54
CA ALA A 323 -8.28 -16.70 8.09
C ALA A 323 -7.21 -16.98 9.17
N ILE A 324 -6.09 -16.26 9.17
CA ILE A 324 -5.03 -16.35 10.21
C ILE A 324 -5.59 -16.04 11.61
N ALA A 325 -6.58 -15.15 11.70
CA ALA A 325 -7.18 -14.73 12.96
C ALA A 325 -8.26 -15.71 13.50
N HIS A 326 -8.43 -16.87 12.86
CA HIS A 326 -9.41 -17.88 13.27
C HIS A 326 -8.77 -19.27 13.35
N PRO A 327 -9.20 -20.14 14.29
CA PRO A 327 -8.73 -21.52 14.36
C PRO A 327 -8.84 -22.26 13.02
N MET A 328 -7.83 -23.07 12.71
CA MET A 328 -7.77 -23.82 11.44
C MET A 328 -9.00 -24.72 11.23
N LYS A 329 -9.48 -25.38 12.30
CA LYS A 329 -10.65 -26.26 12.24
C LYS A 329 -11.92 -25.52 11.80
N GLN A 330 -12.07 -24.24 12.15
CA GLN A 330 -13.24 -23.43 11.80
C GLN A 330 -13.12 -22.78 10.42
N SER A 331 -11.93 -22.30 10.08
CA SER A 331 -11.73 -21.40 8.92
C SER A 331 -11.26 -22.10 7.66
N ARG A 332 -10.67 -23.30 7.74
CA ARG A 332 -10.07 -23.98 6.57
C ARG A 332 -11.08 -24.33 5.49
N ALA A 333 -12.23 -24.90 5.87
CA ALA A 333 -13.27 -25.28 4.92
C ALA A 333 -13.88 -24.05 4.24
N THR A 334 -14.21 -23.03 5.04
CA THR A 334 -14.73 -21.75 4.56
C THR A 334 -13.77 -21.04 3.62
N LEU A 335 -12.46 -21.02 3.92
CA LEU A 335 -11.46 -20.43 3.04
C LEU A 335 -11.36 -21.17 1.71
N LYS A 336 -11.35 -22.52 1.72
CA LYS A 336 -11.34 -23.32 0.49
C LYS A 336 -12.58 -23.05 -0.36
N GLU A 337 -13.75 -22.99 0.27
CA GLU A 337 -15.00 -22.70 -0.40
C GLU A 337 -15.04 -21.27 -0.96
N GLY A 338 -14.53 -20.30 -0.21
CA GLY A 338 -14.35 -18.92 -0.67
C GLY A 338 -13.46 -18.83 -1.90
N ILE A 339 -12.29 -19.51 -1.87
CA ILE A 339 -11.39 -19.60 -3.02
C ILE A 339 -12.10 -20.21 -4.23
N ARG A 340 -12.80 -21.34 -4.06
CA ARG A 340 -13.55 -22.00 -5.13
C ARG A 340 -14.61 -21.08 -5.75
N LYS A 341 -15.39 -20.38 -4.92
CA LYS A 341 -16.40 -19.40 -5.37
C LYS A 341 -15.78 -18.20 -6.09
N THR A 342 -14.58 -17.78 -5.70
CA THR A 342 -13.85 -16.69 -6.37
C THR A 342 -13.36 -17.14 -7.74
N LEU A 343 -12.78 -18.33 -7.85
CA LEU A 343 -12.26 -18.88 -9.11
C LEU A 343 -13.36 -19.21 -10.11
N ALA A 344 -14.56 -19.59 -9.65
CA ALA A 344 -15.72 -19.84 -10.51
C ALA A 344 -16.27 -18.58 -11.23
N LYS A 345 -15.72 -17.39 -10.96
CA LYS A 345 -16.09 -16.11 -11.58
C LYS A 345 -15.08 -15.62 -12.63
N LEU A 346 -14.01 -16.39 -12.85
CA LEU A 346 -13.05 -16.19 -13.94
C LEU A 346 -13.70 -16.60 -15.25
#